data_AF-A0A8R1HZ38-F1
#
_entry.id   AF-A0A8R1HZ38-F1
#
_cell.length_a   1.000
_cell.length_b   1.000
_cell.length_c   1.000
_cell.angle_alpha   90.00
_cell.angle_beta   90.00
_cell.angle_gamma   90.00
#
_symmetry.space_group_name_H-M   'P 1'
#
loop_
_entity.id
_entity.type
_entity.pdbx_description
1 polymer ?
#
loop_
_entity_poly.entity_id
_entity_poly.type
_entity_poly.pdbx_seq_one_letter_code
_entity_poly.pdbx_strand_id
1 'polypeptide(L)'
;MCTEKERYQRIVQKGVSPFECDIATGDAAHEMMVKQYARSAADQERPLPHELRSEKIMNHAMCYLLHNILDEFPESADQRAAWYNFLWSRTRALRKEVTQLSMSDLLALNLVERCTRLHILFGYVLCDLETEHFDTAMNNETLGKCLQTLRHLYEDFAKRGIPCENEPEFRAYDVMLHMNDTNVLSQVLSYRSDVRQSQPICLALKLAGAFRDKNYCRFFRLLKNEATFLQCCVSHKLFGATRSNAISIMVNSYGRNAFPLEKLRNILAFDLIEEVTETLNIYGLRTESESDHVMLTKDGLTLNESVPMKPYQWIDQKKTGKLSQVVYGPNLFQFFASRCDVSNSFNHRNEYTNDKVLEAVLDGSNIPVSSDPSAFSFAQSAGSLSMQATMEQKRKMEVERIKAGTSGKNAHLINSFCNRFYTESTLRFG
;
A
#
# COMPACT_ATOMS: atom_id res chain seq x y z
N MET A 1 -13.44 -5.09 -13.09
CA MET A 1 -12.62 -3.93 -12.64
C MET A 1 -11.21 -3.90 -13.26
N CYS A 2 -10.93 -4.79 -14.20
CA CYS A 2 -9.70 -4.92 -14.96
C CYS A 2 -10.06 -5.10 -16.44
N THR A 3 -9.30 -4.52 -17.35
CA THR A 3 -9.60 -4.61 -18.80
C THR A 3 -9.39 -6.05 -19.27
N GLU A 4 -10.17 -6.48 -20.27
CA GLU A 4 -10.11 -7.86 -20.75
C GLU A 4 -8.71 -8.27 -21.22
N LYS A 5 -8.07 -7.39 -22.00
CA LYS A 5 -6.67 -7.53 -22.44
C LYS A 5 -5.72 -7.78 -21.27
N GLU A 6 -5.80 -6.97 -20.21
CA GLU A 6 -4.93 -7.13 -19.05
C GLU A 6 -5.22 -8.42 -18.29
N ARG A 7 -6.50 -8.81 -18.13
CA ARG A 7 -6.86 -10.07 -17.46
C ARG A 7 -6.19 -11.26 -18.13
N TYR A 8 -6.37 -11.41 -19.44
CA TYR A 8 -5.75 -12.51 -20.19
C TYR A 8 -4.23 -12.44 -20.20
N GLN A 9 -3.66 -11.25 -20.35
CA GLN A 9 -2.20 -11.07 -20.28
C GLN A 9 -1.65 -11.58 -18.94
N ARG A 10 -2.27 -11.22 -17.82
CA ARG A 10 -1.82 -11.64 -16.48
C ARG A 10 -2.03 -13.13 -16.23
N ILE A 11 -3.10 -13.72 -16.78
CA ILE A 11 -3.33 -15.18 -16.72
C ILE A 11 -2.23 -15.94 -17.48
N VAL A 12 -1.95 -15.55 -18.72
CA VAL A 12 -0.90 -16.19 -19.54
C VAL A 12 0.49 -16.04 -18.92
N GLN A 13 0.77 -14.87 -18.36
CA GLN A 13 2.06 -14.57 -17.70
C GLN A 13 2.17 -15.16 -16.29
N LYS A 14 1.14 -15.86 -15.78
CA LYS A 14 1.07 -16.36 -14.39
C LYS A 14 1.31 -15.27 -13.34
N GLY A 15 0.83 -14.06 -13.62
CA GLY A 15 0.97 -12.86 -12.79
C GLY A 15 -0.32 -12.45 -12.07
N VAL A 16 -1.26 -13.38 -11.88
CA VAL A 16 -2.50 -13.12 -11.13
C VAL A 16 -2.21 -13.17 -9.64
N SER A 17 -2.74 -12.20 -8.89
CA SER A 17 -2.57 -12.18 -7.44
C SER A 17 -3.49 -13.21 -6.76
N PRO A 18 -3.10 -13.82 -5.64
CA PRO A 18 -4.00 -14.69 -4.86
C PRO A 18 -5.32 -14.00 -4.47
N PHE A 19 -5.31 -12.67 -4.29
CA PHE A 19 -6.50 -11.86 -4.01
C PHE A 19 -7.47 -11.73 -5.20
N GLU A 20 -7.11 -12.26 -6.37
CA GLU A 20 -7.90 -12.23 -7.60
C GLU A 20 -8.25 -13.66 -8.07
N CYS A 21 -8.01 -14.67 -7.23
CA CYS A 21 -8.35 -16.06 -7.49
C CYS A 21 -9.57 -16.50 -6.68
N ASP A 22 -10.33 -17.43 -7.23
CA ASP A 22 -11.39 -18.11 -6.49
C ASP A 22 -10.77 -19.03 -5.43
N ILE A 23 -11.36 -19.01 -4.23
CA ILE A 23 -10.80 -19.71 -3.05
C ILE A 23 -10.92 -21.23 -3.20
N ALA A 24 -11.96 -21.72 -3.88
CA ALA A 24 -12.24 -23.15 -3.98
C ALA A 24 -11.41 -23.82 -5.08
N THR A 25 -11.23 -23.14 -6.21
CA THR A 25 -10.55 -23.67 -7.41
C THR A 25 -9.09 -23.23 -7.53
N GLY A 26 -8.73 -22.07 -6.95
CA GLY A 26 -7.43 -21.43 -7.14
C GLY A 26 -7.27 -20.75 -8.51
N ASP A 27 -8.27 -20.83 -9.37
CA ASP A 27 -8.26 -20.24 -10.71
C ASP A 27 -8.52 -18.74 -10.66
N ALA A 28 -8.04 -18.01 -11.68
CA ALA A 28 -8.23 -16.57 -11.78
C ALA A 28 -9.72 -16.23 -11.94
N ALA A 29 -10.27 -15.47 -10.99
CA ALA A 29 -11.65 -15.02 -11.00
C ALA A 29 -11.75 -13.64 -11.68
N HIS A 30 -12.21 -13.61 -12.93
CA HIS A 30 -12.21 -12.39 -13.76
C HIS A 30 -12.96 -11.21 -13.13
N GLU A 31 -14.00 -11.49 -12.35
CA GLU A 31 -14.81 -10.54 -11.58
C GLU A 31 -14.07 -9.93 -10.40
N MET A 32 -13.08 -10.65 -9.83
CA MET A 32 -12.23 -10.19 -8.74
C MET A 32 -10.98 -9.44 -9.24
N MET A 33 -10.61 -9.61 -10.51
CA MET A 33 -9.44 -8.95 -11.08
C MET A 33 -9.61 -7.42 -11.11
N VAL A 34 -8.62 -6.73 -10.53
CA VAL A 34 -8.52 -5.27 -10.53
C VAL A 34 -7.29 -4.84 -11.32
N LYS A 35 -7.40 -3.81 -12.14
CA LYS A 35 -6.29 -3.28 -12.94
C LYS A 35 -5.05 -2.99 -12.07
N GLN A 36 -3.92 -3.58 -12.45
CA GLN A 36 -2.63 -3.47 -11.76
C GLN A 36 -1.84 -2.24 -12.25
N TYR A 37 -1.05 -1.63 -11.36
CA TYR A 37 -0.08 -0.63 -11.80
C TYR A 37 1.09 -1.30 -12.52
N ALA A 38 1.20 -1.09 -13.83
CA ALA A 38 2.34 -1.55 -14.63
C ALA A 38 3.44 -0.47 -14.69
N ARG A 39 4.66 -0.82 -14.27
CA ARG A 39 5.82 0.08 -14.31
C ARG A 39 6.22 0.44 -15.75
N SER A 40 6.13 -0.50 -16.69
CA SER A 40 6.42 -0.27 -18.10
C SER A 40 5.50 0.76 -18.76
N ALA A 41 4.33 0.99 -18.17
CA ALA A 41 3.41 2.02 -18.64
C ALA A 41 3.64 3.36 -17.93
N ALA A 42 4.61 3.51 -17.02
CA ALA A 42 4.78 4.73 -16.22
C ALA A 42 4.86 6.00 -17.09
N ASP A 43 5.57 5.94 -18.21
CA ASP A 43 5.77 7.04 -19.15
C ASP A 43 4.69 7.12 -20.25
N GLN A 44 3.68 6.23 -20.21
CA GLN A 44 2.56 6.25 -21.15
C GLN A 44 1.54 7.31 -20.71
N GLU A 45 1.79 8.56 -21.11
CA GLU A 45 0.90 9.69 -20.83
C GLU A 45 -0.50 9.51 -21.47
N ARG A 46 -0.55 8.93 -22.69
CA ARG A 46 -1.77 8.75 -23.46
C ARG A 46 -2.08 7.27 -23.69
N PRO A 47 -2.71 6.59 -22.72
CA PRO A 47 -3.17 5.21 -22.89
C PRO A 47 -4.33 5.14 -23.89
N LEU A 48 -4.54 3.96 -24.49
CA LEU A 48 -5.68 3.76 -25.38
C LEU A 48 -6.99 3.76 -24.57
N PRO A 49 -8.13 4.22 -25.12
CA PRO A 49 -9.38 4.29 -24.37
C PRO A 49 -9.81 2.95 -23.74
N HIS A 50 -9.60 1.83 -24.43
CA HIS A 50 -9.92 0.49 -23.93
C HIS A 50 -8.96 0.00 -22.82
N GLU A 51 -7.86 0.71 -22.58
CA GLU A 51 -6.93 0.44 -21.49
C GLU A 51 -7.34 1.18 -20.21
N LEU A 52 -8.27 2.15 -20.28
CA LEU A 52 -8.73 2.95 -19.16
C LEU A 52 -10.08 2.47 -18.62
N ARG A 53 -10.27 2.56 -17.30
CA ARG A 53 -11.58 2.39 -16.67
C ARG A 53 -12.41 3.66 -16.86
N SER A 54 -13.72 3.49 -17.02
CA SER A 54 -14.65 4.61 -16.86
C SER A 54 -14.73 5.03 -15.39
N GLU A 55 -15.13 6.28 -15.15
CA GLU A 55 -15.31 6.86 -13.81
C GLU A 55 -16.16 5.96 -12.88
N LYS A 56 -17.30 5.46 -13.39
CA LYS A 56 -18.17 4.53 -12.65
C LYS A 56 -17.42 3.27 -12.21
N ILE A 57 -16.61 2.69 -13.10
CA ILE A 57 -15.83 1.49 -12.82
C ILE A 57 -14.67 1.79 -11.87
N MET A 58 -14.07 2.99 -11.92
CA MET A 58 -13.04 3.41 -10.98
C MET A 58 -13.58 3.52 -9.55
N ASN A 59 -14.76 4.14 -9.37
CA ASN A 59 -15.41 4.19 -8.06
C ASN A 59 -15.75 2.77 -7.56
N HIS A 60 -16.32 1.94 -8.42
CA HIS A 60 -16.65 0.55 -8.07
C HIS A 60 -15.40 -0.24 -7.66
N ALA A 61 -14.28 -0.08 -8.39
CA ALA A 61 -13.01 -0.70 -8.05
C ALA A 61 -12.46 -0.24 -6.70
N MET A 62 -12.52 1.07 -6.40
CA MET A 62 -12.15 1.57 -5.08
C MET A 62 -13.01 0.93 -3.99
N CYS A 63 -14.35 0.94 -4.14
CA CYS A 63 -15.23 0.37 -3.14
C CYS A 63 -15.02 -1.15 -2.95
N TYR A 64 -14.76 -1.90 -4.04
CA TYR A 64 -14.40 -3.31 -3.95
C TYR A 64 -13.11 -3.52 -3.14
N LEU A 65 -12.04 -2.74 -3.42
CA LEU A 65 -10.79 -2.86 -2.66
C LEU A 65 -11.00 -2.58 -1.16
N LEU A 66 -11.83 -1.59 -0.82
CA LEU A 66 -12.15 -1.29 0.58
C LEU A 66 -12.99 -2.41 1.23
N HIS A 67 -14.02 -2.89 0.55
CA HIS A 67 -14.96 -3.85 1.14
C HIS A 67 -14.41 -5.27 1.19
N ASN A 68 -13.81 -5.75 0.10
CA ASN A 68 -13.44 -7.15 -0.08
C ASN A 68 -11.99 -7.47 0.32
N ILE A 69 -11.12 -6.46 0.43
CA ILE A 69 -9.68 -6.67 0.63
C ILE A 69 -9.16 -5.95 1.88
N LEU A 70 -9.50 -4.68 2.08
CA LEU A 70 -8.93 -3.89 3.18
C LEU A 70 -9.31 -4.44 4.56
N ASP A 71 -10.56 -4.89 4.73
CA ASP A 71 -11.03 -5.41 6.02
C ASP A 71 -10.50 -6.82 6.34
N GLU A 72 -9.99 -7.54 5.33
CA GLU A 72 -9.33 -8.85 5.48
C GLU A 72 -7.85 -8.65 5.84
N PHE A 73 -7.60 -7.97 6.97
CA PHE A 73 -6.25 -7.65 7.43
C PHE A 73 -5.53 -8.91 7.95
N PRO A 74 -4.41 -9.35 7.34
CA PRO A 74 -3.75 -10.59 7.74
C PRO A 74 -2.95 -10.48 9.05
N GLU A 75 -2.68 -11.61 9.69
CA GLU A 75 -1.87 -11.64 10.93
C GLU A 75 -0.36 -11.73 10.66
N SER A 76 0.06 -12.59 9.72
CA SER A 76 1.49 -12.83 9.47
C SER A 76 2.15 -11.69 8.69
N ALA A 77 3.44 -11.44 8.95
CA ALA A 77 4.21 -10.38 8.28
C ALA A 77 4.20 -10.51 6.75
N ASP A 78 4.44 -11.72 6.23
CA ASP A 78 4.46 -11.97 4.79
C ASP A 78 3.09 -11.75 4.13
N GLN A 79 2.01 -12.15 4.80
CA GLN A 79 0.65 -11.92 4.30
C GLN A 79 0.29 -10.44 4.36
N ARG A 80 0.65 -9.72 5.42
CA ARG A 80 0.47 -8.26 5.54
C ARG A 80 1.23 -7.51 4.43
N ALA A 81 2.44 -7.95 4.11
CA ALA A 81 3.22 -7.40 2.99
C ALA A 81 2.54 -7.64 1.65
N ALA A 82 2.05 -8.87 1.39
CA ALA A 82 1.31 -9.19 0.17
C ALA A 82 0.01 -8.37 0.05
N TRP A 83 -0.73 -8.23 1.13
CA TRP A 83 -1.94 -7.41 1.24
C TRP A 83 -1.68 -5.94 0.93
N TYR A 84 -0.63 -5.36 1.55
CA TYR A 84 -0.20 -3.99 1.29
C TYR A 84 0.20 -3.80 -0.17
N ASN A 85 1.06 -4.67 -0.70
CA ASN A 85 1.54 -4.59 -2.07
C ASN A 85 0.40 -4.66 -3.10
N PHE A 86 -0.61 -5.50 -2.84
CA PHE A 86 -1.80 -5.58 -3.66
C PHE A 86 -2.58 -4.25 -3.64
N LEU A 87 -2.99 -3.78 -2.46
CA LEU A 87 -3.76 -2.55 -2.30
C LEU A 87 -3.01 -1.33 -2.86
N TRP A 88 -1.72 -1.19 -2.52
CA TRP A 88 -0.85 -0.14 -3.01
C TRP A 88 -0.80 -0.12 -4.54
N SER A 89 -0.64 -1.28 -5.18
CA SER A 89 -0.58 -1.38 -6.63
C SER A 89 -1.90 -0.99 -7.29
N ARG A 90 -3.03 -1.48 -6.80
CA ARG A 90 -4.36 -1.21 -7.39
C ARG A 90 -4.80 0.24 -7.19
N THR A 91 -4.52 0.81 -6.02
CA THR A 91 -4.83 2.22 -5.72
C THR A 91 -3.90 3.19 -6.44
N ARG A 92 -2.63 2.82 -6.66
CA ARG A 92 -1.72 3.57 -7.54
C ARG A 92 -2.21 3.57 -8.99
N ALA A 93 -2.74 2.44 -9.49
CA ALA A 93 -3.36 2.40 -10.81
C ALA A 93 -4.58 3.34 -10.92
N LEU A 94 -5.45 3.37 -9.90
CA LEU A 94 -6.58 4.31 -9.86
C LEU A 94 -6.14 5.77 -9.89
N ARG A 95 -5.17 6.16 -9.05
CA ARG A 95 -4.63 7.54 -9.05
C ARG A 95 -3.97 7.90 -10.37
N LYS A 96 -3.27 6.96 -11.00
CA LYS A 96 -2.68 7.18 -12.31
C LYS A 96 -3.76 7.47 -13.36
N GLU A 97 -4.87 6.74 -13.34
CA GLU A 97 -5.97 6.98 -14.27
C GLU A 97 -6.67 8.32 -14.02
N VAL A 98 -6.79 8.76 -12.76
CA VAL A 98 -7.27 10.13 -12.44
C VAL A 98 -6.44 11.18 -13.18
N THR A 99 -5.12 11.04 -13.18
CA THR A 99 -4.21 11.93 -13.93
C THR A 99 -4.35 11.76 -15.44
N GLN A 100 -4.35 10.53 -15.95
CA GLN A 100 -4.44 10.25 -17.40
C GLN A 100 -5.76 10.75 -18.01
N LEU A 101 -6.85 10.73 -17.25
CA LEU A 101 -8.16 11.25 -17.63
C LEU A 101 -8.31 12.75 -17.34
N SER A 102 -7.30 13.40 -16.74
CA SER A 102 -7.34 14.82 -16.33
C SER A 102 -8.57 15.16 -15.49
N MET A 103 -8.97 14.26 -14.60
CA MET A 103 -10.18 14.43 -13.80
C MET A 103 -9.99 15.53 -12.74
N SER A 104 -11.00 16.38 -12.61
CA SER A 104 -11.06 17.51 -11.65
C SER A 104 -12.45 17.64 -11.01
N ASP A 105 -13.15 16.51 -10.92
CA ASP A 105 -14.51 16.39 -10.44
C ASP A 105 -14.56 15.79 -9.02
N LEU A 106 -15.77 15.62 -8.48
CA LEU A 106 -15.95 15.13 -7.12
C LEU A 106 -15.50 13.66 -6.97
N LEU A 107 -15.56 12.86 -8.04
CA LEU A 107 -15.05 11.50 -7.99
C LEU A 107 -13.53 11.48 -7.86
N ALA A 108 -12.80 12.27 -8.65
CA ALA A 108 -11.35 12.40 -8.52
C ALA A 108 -10.96 12.78 -7.10
N LEU A 109 -11.63 13.79 -6.53
CA LEU A 109 -11.41 14.22 -5.17
C LEU A 109 -11.59 13.06 -4.18
N ASN A 110 -12.75 12.39 -4.19
CA ASN A 110 -13.04 11.26 -3.31
C ASN A 110 -12.04 10.09 -3.45
N LEU A 111 -11.59 9.77 -4.67
CA LEU A 111 -10.62 8.71 -4.90
C LEU A 111 -9.25 9.05 -4.28
N VAL A 112 -8.79 10.28 -4.44
CA VAL A 112 -7.50 10.72 -3.88
C VAL A 112 -7.59 10.87 -2.36
N GLU A 113 -8.71 11.35 -1.82
CA GLU A 113 -8.97 11.40 -0.38
C GLU A 113 -8.87 10.00 0.25
N ARG A 114 -9.55 9.01 -0.32
CA ARG A 114 -9.49 7.60 0.13
C ARG A 114 -8.08 7.03 0.05
N CYS A 115 -7.36 7.30 -1.05
CA CYS A 115 -5.95 6.89 -1.16
C CYS A 115 -5.08 7.53 -0.07
N THR A 116 -5.33 8.80 0.25
CA THR A 116 -4.60 9.52 1.31
C THR A 116 -4.83 8.87 2.66
N ARG A 117 -6.10 8.57 3.01
CA ARG A 117 -6.44 7.85 4.25
C ARG A 117 -5.81 6.45 4.29
N LEU A 118 -5.74 5.73 3.17
CA LEU A 118 -5.04 4.43 3.08
C LEU A 118 -3.56 4.55 3.41
N HIS A 119 -2.85 5.52 2.83
CA HIS A 119 -1.41 5.65 3.09
C HIS A 119 -1.10 6.09 4.53
N ILE A 120 -1.99 6.86 5.15
CA ILE A 120 -1.92 7.16 6.59
C ILE A 120 -2.09 5.87 7.40
N LEU A 121 -3.11 5.07 7.06
CA LEU A 121 -3.39 3.80 7.72
C LEU A 121 -2.22 2.82 7.59
N PHE A 122 -1.67 2.64 6.38
CA PHE A 122 -0.53 1.75 6.12
C PHE A 122 0.69 2.13 6.96
N GLY A 123 0.99 3.43 7.06
CA GLY A 123 2.10 3.92 7.90
C GLY A 123 1.94 3.64 9.40
N TYR A 124 0.74 3.30 9.85
CA TYR A 124 0.46 2.93 11.23
C TYR A 124 0.36 1.41 11.42
N VAL A 125 -0.44 0.70 10.62
CA VAL A 125 -0.71 -0.74 10.82
C VAL A 125 0.41 -1.67 10.34
N LEU A 126 1.40 -1.13 9.61
CA LEU A 126 2.55 -1.87 9.09
C LEU A 126 3.88 -1.31 9.64
N CYS A 127 3.83 -0.44 10.64
CA CYS A 127 5.03 0.21 11.19
C CYS A 127 5.98 -0.74 11.92
N ASP A 128 5.49 -1.93 12.28
CA ASP A 128 6.23 -3.02 12.92
C ASP A 128 6.94 -3.94 11.91
N LEU A 129 6.68 -3.77 10.61
CA LEU A 129 7.30 -4.59 9.57
C LEU A 129 8.68 -4.07 9.17
N GLU A 130 9.54 -4.99 8.74
CA GLU A 130 10.85 -4.66 8.18
C GLU A 130 10.73 -3.95 6.83
N THR A 131 11.79 -3.22 6.44
CA THR A 131 11.80 -2.42 5.20
C THR A 131 11.61 -3.27 3.94
N GLU A 132 12.01 -4.55 3.95
CA GLU A 132 11.77 -5.49 2.85
C GLU A 132 10.27 -5.71 2.60
N HIS A 133 9.49 -5.78 3.69
CA HIS A 133 8.04 -6.01 3.65
C HIS A 133 7.25 -4.71 3.48
N PHE A 134 7.71 -3.61 4.09
CA PHE A 134 7.08 -2.30 4.03
C PHE A 134 8.09 -1.15 4.03
N ASP A 135 8.31 -0.55 2.86
CA ASP A 135 9.10 0.68 2.73
C ASP A 135 8.27 1.89 3.18
N THR A 136 8.52 2.32 4.43
CA THR A 136 7.89 3.49 5.04
C THR A 136 8.21 4.78 4.28
N ALA A 137 9.41 4.92 3.71
CA ALA A 137 9.80 6.11 2.96
C ALA A 137 9.00 6.20 1.66
N MET A 138 8.86 5.09 0.93
CA MET A 138 8.03 5.03 -0.28
C MET A 138 6.55 5.30 0.01
N ASN A 139 6.02 4.79 1.13
CA ASN A 139 4.65 5.08 1.55
C ASN A 139 4.47 6.58 1.84
N ASN A 140 5.42 7.20 2.56
CA ASN A 140 5.39 8.62 2.89
C ASN A 140 5.52 9.52 1.64
N GLU A 141 6.38 9.17 0.69
CA GLU A 141 6.47 9.87 -0.59
C GLU A 141 5.12 9.82 -1.33
N THR A 142 4.48 8.66 -1.30
CA THR A 142 3.18 8.47 -1.93
C THR A 142 2.07 9.29 -1.25
N LEU A 143 2.08 9.32 0.08
CA LEU A 143 1.19 10.16 0.89
C LEU A 143 1.36 11.64 0.55
N GLY A 144 2.61 12.13 0.49
CA GLY A 144 2.91 13.52 0.11
C GLY A 144 2.40 13.86 -1.29
N LYS A 145 2.57 12.96 -2.26
CA LYS A 145 2.00 13.12 -3.62
C LYS A 145 0.48 13.22 -3.61
N CYS A 146 -0.21 12.38 -2.84
CA CYS A 146 -1.66 12.46 -2.70
C CYS A 146 -2.10 13.81 -2.11
N LEU A 147 -1.46 14.26 -1.03
CA LEU A 147 -1.78 15.55 -0.39
C LEU A 147 -1.53 16.73 -1.34
N GLN A 148 -0.47 16.68 -2.15
CA GLN A 148 -0.21 17.70 -3.17
C GLN A 148 -1.31 17.71 -4.24
N THR A 149 -1.77 16.54 -4.71
CA THR A 149 -2.91 16.46 -5.63
C THR A 149 -4.18 17.02 -5.01
N LEU A 150 -4.48 16.67 -3.74
CA LEU A 150 -5.63 17.22 -3.02
C LEU A 150 -5.56 18.74 -2.89
N ARG A 151 -4.38 19.31 -2.62
CA ARG A 151 -4.17 20.75 -2.55
C ARG A 151 -4.61 21.44 -3.84
N HIS A 152 -4.20 20.92 -4.99
CA HIS A 152 -4.61 21.47 -6.29
C HIS A 152 -6.11 21.30 -6.56
N LEU A 153 -6.66 20.12 -6.25
CA LEU A 153 -8.10 19.89 -6.40
C LEU A 153 -8.92 20.87 -5.54
N TYR A 154 -8.58 21.05 -4.26
CA TYR A 154 -9.28 22.01 -3.40
C TYR A 154 -9.15 23.45 -3.89
N GLU A 155 -7.99 23.84 -4.40
CA GLU A 155 -7.80 25.17 -5.01
C GLU A 155 -8.70 25.38 -6.23
N ASP A 156 -8.85 24.38 -7.09
CA ASP A 156 -9.71 24.46 -8.27
C ASP A 156 -11.20 24.45 -7.91
N PHE A 157 -11.61 23.65 -6.92
CA PHE A 157 -12.97 23.69 -6.38
C PHE A 157 -13.27 25.05 -5.73
N ALA A 158 -12.31 25.63 -5.00
CA ALA A 158 -12.45 26.96 -4.40
C ALA A 158 -12.60 28.06 -5.47
N LYS A 159 -11.81 28.02 -6.56
CA LYS A 159 -11.96 28.95 -7.70
C LYS A 159 -13.35 28.85 -8.35
N ARG A 160 -13.95 27.66 -8.33
CA ARG A 160 -15.31 27.38 -8.83
C ARG A 160 -16.41 27.71 -7.80
N GLY A 161 -16.06 28.12 -6.59
CA GLY A 161 -17.01 28.39 -5.51
C GLY A 161 -17.71 27.15 -4.95
N ILE A 162 -17.14 25.96 -5.13
CA ILE A 162 -17.72 24.70 -4.64
C ILE A 162 -17.07 24.35 -3.30
N PRO A 163 -17.83 24.29 -2.20
CA PRO A 163 -17.29 23.92 -0.90
C PRO A 163 -16.94 22.42 -0.84
N CYS A 164 -15.82 22.10 -0.21
CA CYS A 164 -15.39 20.72 0.04
C CYS A 164 -15.39 20.44 1.55
N GLU A 165 -16.31 19.59 2.00
CA GLU A 165 -16.52 19.29 3.43
C GLU A 165 -15.28 18.67 4.10
N ASN A 166 -14.56 17.81 3.37
CA ASN A 166 -13.40 17.09 3.89
C ASN A 166 -12.09 17.90 3.79
N GLU A 167 -12.08 19.06 3.14
CA GLU A 167 -10.85 19.85 2.99
C GLU A 167 -10.10 20.09 4.32
N PRO A 168 -10.77 20.49 5.42
CA PRO A 168 -10.07 20.75 6.65
C PRO A 168 -9.39 19.49 7.25
N GLU A 169 -9.93 18.30 7.01
CA GLU A 169 -9.35 17.03 7.43
C GLU A 169 -7.95 16.83 6.80
N PHE A 170 -7.88 16.96 5.47
CA PHE A 170 -6.65 16.70 4.72
C PHE A 170 -5.61 17.81 4.87
N ARG A 171 -6.07 19.06 4.96
CA ARG A 171 -5.21 20.20 5.31
C ARG A 171 -4.60 20.03 6.71
N ALA A 172 -5.35 19.44 7.66
CA ALA A 172 -4.82 19.13 8.98
C ALA A 172 -3.78 18.01 8.96
N TYR A 173 -3.97 16.95 8.16
CA TYR A 173 -2.95 15.90 8.00
C TYR A 173 -1.63 16.47 7.48
N ASP A 174 -1.67 17.38 6.50
CA ASP A 174 -0.47 18.03 5.96
C ASP A 174 0.30 18.82 7.04
N VAL A 175 -0.40 19.60 7.87
CA VAL A 175 0.19 20.30 9.02
C VAL A 175 0.78 19.32 10.04
N MET A 176 0.07 18.23 10.33
CA MET A 176 0.52 17.22 11.31
C MET A 176 1.72 16.41 10.81
N LEU A 177 1.87 16.21 9.50
CA LEU A 177 3.05 15.57 8.93
C LEU A 177 4.29 16.46 9.01
N HIS A 178 4.11 17.78 9.04
CA HIS A 178 5.17 18.79 8.96
C HIS A 178 5.12 19.80 10.13
N MET A 179 4.93 19.31 11.36
CA MET A 179 4.75 20.16 12.56
C MET A 179 5.90 21.14 12.85
N ASN A 180 7.11 20.85 12.36
CA ASN A 180 8.29 21.73 12.50
C ASN A 180 8.50 22.68 11.31
N ASP A 181 7.76 22.52 10.22
CA ASP A 181 7.94 23.34 9.02
C ASP A 181 7.16 24.66 9.15
N THR A 182 7.90 25.75 9.34
CA THR A 182 7.34 27.09 9.47
C THR A 182 6.63 27.56 8.20
N ASN A 183 7.00 27.04 7.02
CA ASN A 183 6.34 27.38 5.76
C ASN A 183 4.95 26.75 5.71
N VAL A 184 4.82 25.48 6.09
CA VAL A 184 3.52 24.78 6.16
C VAL A 184 2.61 25.46 7.18
N LEU A 185 3.15 25.84 8.35
CA LEU A 185 2.37 26.57 9.36
C LEU A 185 1.93 27.96 8.87
N SER A 186 2.79 28.66 8.13
CA SER A 186 2.45 29.97 7.55
C SER A 186 1.40 29.85 6.45
N GLN A 187 1.43 28.77 5.68
CA GLN A 187 0.44 28.50 4.63
C GLN A 187 -0.98 28.41 5.21
N VAL A 188 -1.15 27.96 6.46
CA VAL A 188 -2.47 27.91 7.11
C VAL A 188 -3.14 29.28 7.19
N LEU A 189 -2.36 30.36 7.25
CA LEU A 189 -2.90 31.73 7.26
C LEU A 189 -3.57 32.11 5.93
N SER A 190 -3.14 31.50 4.83
CA SER A 190 -3.72 31.71 3.49
C SER A 190 -5.04 30.98 3.27
N TYR A 191 -5.39 30.02 4.13
CA TYR A 191 -6.65 29.27 4.00
C TYR A 191 -7.87 30.15 4.30
N ARG A 192 -9.00 29.77 3.69
CA ARG A 192 -10.30 30.40 3.97
C ARG A 192 -10.67 30.29 5.45
N SER A 193 -11.44 31.26 5.95
CA SER A 193 -11.68 31.42 7.39
C SER A 193 -12.35 30.19 8.02
N ASP A 194 -13.31 29.60 7.32
CA ASP A 194 -14.03 28.39 7.73
C ASP A 194 -13.11 27.16 7.82
N VAL A 195 -12.16 26.98 6.88
CA VAL A 195 -11.16 25.92 6.97
C VAL A 195 -10.20 26.18 8.13
N ARG A 196 -9.71 27.41 8.27
CA ARG A 196 -8.75 27.77 9.30
C ARG A 196 -9.31 27.62 10.72
N GLN A 197 -10.60 27.92 10.91
CA GLN A 197 -11.29 27.83 12.20
C GLN A 197 -11.87 26.44 12.48
N SER A 198 -11.77 25.51 11.52
CA SER A 198 -12.23 24.14 11.70
C SER A 198 -11.50 23.41 12.82
N GLN A 199 -12.20 22.46 13.46
CA GLN A 199 -11.64 21.66 14.54
C GLN A 199 -10.38 20.87 14.13
N PRO A 200 -10.30 20.21 12.94
CA PRO A 200 -9.10 19.48 12.54
C PRO A 200 -7.86 20.37 12.45
N ILE A 201 -7.99 21.57 11.86
CA ILE A 201 -6.87 22.52 11.73
C ILE A 201 -6.47 23.10 13.07
N CYS A 202 -7.44 23.50 13.90
CA CYS A 202 -7.16 24.02 15.24
C CYS A 202 -6.40 22.99 16.08
N LEU A 203 -6.80 21.71 16.03
CA LEU A 203 -6.09 20.63 16.71
C LEU A 203 -4.68 20.44 16.15
N ALA A 204 -4.51 20.43 14.82
CA ALA A 204 -3.20 20.30 14.19
C ALA A 204 -2.23 21.42 14.62
N LEU A 205 -2.71 22.68 14.71
CA LEU A 205 -1.93 23.81 15.21
C LEU A 205 -1.59 23.68 16.70
N LYS A 206 -2.53 23.23 17.54
CA LYS A 206 -2.26 22.94 18.97
C LYS A 206 -1.19 21.87 19.13
N LEU A 207 -1.25 20.80 18.33
CA LEU A 207 -0.26 19.72 18.32
C LEU A 207 1.10 20.21 17.85
N ALA A 208 1.16 20.99 16.77
CA ALA A 208 2.40 21.57 16.26
C ALA A 208 3.06 22.49 17.31
N GLY A 209 2.27 23.33 17.99
CA GLY A 209 2.75 24.14 19.11
C GLY A 209 3.30 23.27 20.25
N ALA A 210 2.54 22.27 20.71
CA ALA A 210 2.99 21.37 21.78
C ALA A 210 4.26 20.60 21.41
N PHE A 211 4.40 20.18 20.15
CA PHE A 211 5.59 19.48 19.65
C PHE A 211 6.82 20.40 19.60
N ARG A 212 6.68 21.62 19.05
CA ARG A 212 7.77 22.61 18.98
C ARG A 212 8.22 23.09 20.36
N ASP A 213 7.28 23.28 21.28
CA ASP A 213 7.56 23.67 22.67
C ASP A 213 8.10 22.50 23.51
N LYS A 214 8.28 21.31 22.91
CA LYS A 214 8.67 20.05 23.57
C LYS A 214 7.76 19.68 24.75
N ASN A 215 6.50 20.11 24.72
CA ASN A 215 5.51 19.83 25.75
C ASN A 215 4.83 18.47 25.50
N TYR A 216 5.58 17.39 25.77
CA TYR A 216 5.15 16.01 25.57
C TYR A 216 3.87 15.66 26.34
N CYS A 217 3.70 16.18 27.56
CA CYS A 217 2.48 16.01 28.35
C CYS A 217 1.24 16.57 27.63
N ARG A 218 1.33 17.78 27.06
CA ARG A 218 0.25 18.39 26.28
C ARG A 218 0.03 17.65 24.97
N PHE A 219 1.11 17.27 24.28
CA PHE A 219 1.06 16.55 23.01
C PHE A 219 0.25 15.25 23.12
N PHE A 220 0.62 14.34 24.03
CA PHE A 220 -0.09 13.08 24.21
C PHE A 220 -1.51 13.26 24.77
N ARG A 221 -1.75 14.28 25.60
CA ARG A 221 -3.10 14.60 26.09
C ARG A 221 -4.03 15.03 24.96
N LEU A 222 -3.56 15.88 24.04
CA LEU A 222 -4.33 16.31 22.87
C LEU A 222 -4.66 15.10 21.98
N LEU A 223 -3.72 14.19 21.75
CA LEU A 223 -3.95 12.98 20.97
C LEU A 223 -4.97 12.04 21.64
N LYS A 224 -4.85 11.80 22.95
CA LYS A 224 -5.79 10.93 23.68
C LYS A 224 -7.20 11.52 23.72
N ASN A 225 -7.35 12.83 23.93
CA ASN A 225 -8.66 13.42 24.24
C ASN A 225 -9.37 14.05 23.03
N GLU A 226 -8.63 14.66 22.09
CA GLU A 226 -9.22 15.47 21.01
C GLU A 226 -9.04 14.85 19.61
N ALA A 227 -7.98 14.05 19.38
CA ALA A 227 -7.67 13.53 18.05
C ALA A 227 -8.50 12.32 17.63
N THR A 228 -8.82 12.27 16.34
CA THR A 228 -9.42 11.10 15.68
C THR A 228 -8.39 9.99 15.47
N PHE A 229 -8.86 8.78 15.13
CA PHE A 229 -8.00 7.64 14.81
C PHE A 229 -6.93 7.98 13.76
N LEU A 230 -7.32 8.50 12.60
CA LEU A 230 -6.36 8.83 11.53
C LEU A 230 -5.41 9.96 11.92
N GLN A 231 -5.86 10.95 12.70
CA GLN A 231 -4.97 11.99 13.23
C GLN A 231 -3.91 11.41 14.18
N CYS A 232 -4.28 10.42 15.02
CA CYS A 232 -3.32 9.65 15.80
C CYS A 232 -2.34 8.87 14.91
N CYS A 233 -2.83 8.17 13.87
CA CYS A 233 -1.98 7.46 12.91
C CYS A 233 -0.97 8.39 12.23
N VAL A 234 -1.37 9.60 11.81
CA VAL A 234 -0.45 10.58 11.22
C VAL A 234 0.63 11.02 12.21
N SER A 235 0.24 11.28 13.46
CA SER A 235 1.17 11.74 14.50
C SER A 235 2.06 10.63 15.06
N HIS A 236 1.72 9.37 14.83
CA HIS A 236 2.44 8.22 15.34
C HIS A 236 3.94 8.26 15.02
N LYS A 237 4.31 8.68 13.80
CA LYS A 237 5.72 8.82 13.37
C LYS A 237 6.55 9.77 14.25
N LEU A 238 5.89 10.70 14.96
CA LEU A 238 6.55 11.69 15.83
C LEU A 238 6.71 11.18 17.27
N PHE A 239 6.18 10.00 17.63
CA PHE A 239 6.21 9.51 19.00
C PHE A 239 7.64 9.23 19.47
N GLY A 240 8.47 8.59 18.64
CA GLY A 240 9.88 8.32 18.98
C GLY A 240 10.62 9.61 19.32
N ALA A 241 10.56 10.60 18.43
CA ALA A 241 11.16 11.91 18.65
C ALA A 241 10.60 12.62 19.89
N THR A 242 9.28 12.57 20.12
CA THR A 242 8.64 13.19 21.28
C THR A 242 9.08 12.54 22.59
N ARG A 243 9.14 11.20 22.62
CA ARG A 243 9.55 10.43 23.80
C ARG A 243 11.02 10.59 24.09
N SER A 244 11.90 10.54 23.08
CA SER A 244 13.34 10.80 23.24
C SER A 244 13.58 12.20 23.82
N ASN A 245 12.91 13.23 23.27
CA ASN A 245 12.96 14.58 23.83
C ASN A 245 12.44 14.66 25.28
N ALA A 246 11.35 13.97 25.58
CA ALA A 246 10.78 13.94 26.94
C ALA A 246 11.76 13.32 27.93
N ILE A 247 12.34 12.16 27.62
CA ILE A 247 13.33 11.49 28.45
C ILE A 247 14.56 12.39 28.65
N SER A 248 15.06 13.03 27.59
CA SER A 248 16.15 14.01 27.69
C SER A 248 15.85 15.13 28.68
N ILE A 249 14.65 15.73 28.59
CA ILE A 249 14.21 16.80 29.50
C ILE A 249 14.11 16.27 30.94
N MET A 250 13.54 15.08 31.14
CA MET A 250 13.34 14.49 32.45
C MET A 250 14.67 14.14 33.13
N VAL A 251 15.61 13.52 32.42
CA VAL A 251 16.95 13.21 32.95
C VAL A 251 17.69 14.50 33.34
N ASN A 252 17.56 15.57 32.54
CA ASN A 252 18.16 16.86 32.86
C ASN A 252 17.52 17.57 34.06
N SER A 253 16.21 17.39 34.28
CA SER A 253 15.45 18.14 35.29
C SER A 253 15.38 17.43 36.63
N TYR A 254 15.20 16.11 36.63
CA TYR A 254 14.99 15.32 37.85
C TYR A 254 16.29 14.81 38.49
N GLY A 255 17.39 14.68 37.74
CA GLY A 255 18.75 14.40 38.24
C GLY A 255 18.89 13.27 39.28
N ARG A 256 19.29 12.06 38.85
CA ARG A 256 19.56 10.87 39.71
C ARG A 256 18.44 10.48 40.70
N ASN A 257 17.25 11.06 40.58
CA ASN A 257 16.09 10.66 41.36
C ASN A 257 15.37 9.47 40.70
N ALA A 258 14.78 8.63 41.55
CA ALA A 258 13.89 7.56 41.13
C ALA A 258 12.56 8.16 40.62
N PHE A 259 12.10 7.72 39.45
CA PHE A 259 10.83 8.15 38.87
C PHE A 259 9.89 6.95 38.64
N PRO A 260 8.61 7.01 39.05
CA PRO A 260 7.69 5.87 38.90
C PRO A 260 7.42 5.52 37.42
N LEU A 261 7.57 4.25 37.06
CA LEU A 261 7.33 3.73 35.72
C LEU A 261 5.86 3.91 35.29
N GLU A 262 4.93 3.71 36.21
CA GLU A 262 3.51 3.89 35.96
C GLU A 262 3.16 5.34 35.56
N LYS A 263 3.85 6.32 36.16
CA LYS A 263 3.69 7.72 35.80
C LYS A 263 4.28 8.01 34.41
N LEU A 264 5.41 7.39 34.04
CA LEU A 264 5.98 7.50 32.69
C LEU A 264 5.07 6.91 31.63
N ARG A 265 4.54 5.70 31.87
CA ARG A 265 3.59 5.02 30.98
C ARG A 265 2.43 5.95 30.61
N ASN A 266 1.82 6.55 31.63
CA ASN A 266 0.68 7.44 31.45
C ASN A 266 1.02 8.73 30.70
N ILE A 267 2.15 9.37 31.04
CA ILE A 267 2.59 10.64 30.45
C ILE A 267 3.04 10.47 29.00
N LEU A 268 3.76 9.39 28.68
CA LEU A 268 4.34 9.11 27.36
C LEU A 268 3.44 8.23 26.47
N ALA A 269 2.23 7.95 26.96
CA ALA A 269 1.19 7.20 26.24
C ALA A 269 1.67 5.85 25.71
N PHE A 270 2.30 5.06 26.57
CA PHE A 270 2.49 3.63 26.34
C PHE A 270 1.27 2.85 26.82
N ASP A 271 1.05 1.65 26.26
CA ASP A 271 -0.05 0.78 26.71
C ASP A 271 0.36 0.02 27.97
N LEU A 272 1.58 -0.54 27.97
CA LEU A 272 2.08 -1.41 29.03
C LEU A 272 3.37 -0.87 29.64
N ILE A 273 3.69 -1.31 30.86
CA ILE A 273 4.90 -0.90 31.58
C ILE A 273 6.14 -1.51 30.93
N GLU A 274 6.01 -2.73 30.43
CA GLU A 274 7.05 -3.49 29.75
C GLU A 274 7.62 -2.70 28.56
N GLU A 275 6.77 -2.01 27.80
CA GLU A 275 7.18 -1.19 26.65
C GLU A 275 8.01 0.04 27.08
N VAL A 276 7.66 0.61 28.23
CA VAL A 276 8.41 1.71 28.84
C VAL A 276 9.79 1.19 29.22
N THR A 277 9.85 0.06 29.90
CA THR A 277 11.10 -0.58 30.33
C THR A 277 12.00 -0.92 29.15
N GLU A 278 11.47 -1.55 28.10
CA GLU A 278 12.20 -1.83 26.85
C GLU A 278 12.76 -0.55 26.22
N THR A 279 11.93 0.49 26.10
CA THR A 279 12.34 1.78 25.55
C THR A 279 13.44 2.45 26.39
N LEU A 280 13.32 2.41 27.72
CA LEU A 280 14.30 2.97 28.64
C LEU A 280 15.63 2.22 28.56
N ASN A 281 15.59 0.89 28.48
CA ASN A 281 16.78 0.05 28.33
C ASN A 281 17.52 0.34 27.02
N ILE A 282 16.80 0.54 25.91
CA ILE A 282 17.38 0.98 24.62
C ILE A 282 18.07 2.34 24.79
N TYR A 283 17.48 3.27 25.54
CA TYR A 283 18.14 4.55 25.84
C TYR A 283 19.25 4.46 26.89
N GLY A 284 19.62 3.27 27.38
CA GLY A 284 20.66 3.06 28.39
C GLY A 284 20.24 3.40 29.82
N LEU A 285 18.95 3.64 30.07
CA LEU A 285 18.39 3.86 31.41
C LEU A 285 18.00 2.52 32.03
N ARG A 286 18.76 2.07 33.03
CA ARG A 286 18.53 0.79 33.71
C ARG A 286 17.32 0.87 34.64
N THR A 287 16.41 -0.07 34.48
CA THR A 287 15.36 -0.40 35.45
C THR A 287 15.82 -1.63 36.25
N GLU A 288 15.85 -1.56 37.57
CA GLU A 288 16.10 -2.76 38.39
C GLU A 288 14.88 -3.67 38.33
N SER A 289 15.09 -4.98 38.16
CA SER A 289 14.07 -5.99 37.79
C SER A 289 12.91 -6.16 38.77
N GLU A 290 12.96 -5.53 39.95
CA GLU A 290 11.91 -5.58 40.98
C GLU A 290 11.44 -4.19 41.45
N SER A 291 11.92 -3.11 40.82
CA SER A 291 11.55 -1.75 41.21
C SER A 291 10.54 -1.14 40.23
N ASP A 292 9.45 -0.58 40.74
CA ASP A 292 8.47 0.19 39.96
C ASP A 292 9.00 1.57 39.51
N HIS A 293 10.33 1.77 39.56
CA HIS A 293 10.99 3.05 39.38
C HIS A 293 12.16 2.93 38.40
N VAL A 294 12.42 4.02 37.68
CA VAL A 294 13.64 4.18 36.87
C VAL A 294 14.53 5.27 37.48
N MET A 295 15.83 5.01 37.50
CA MET A 295 16.83 6.01 37.86
C MET A 295 17.15 6.88 36.66
N LEU A 296 16.75 8.15 36.71
CA LEU A 296 16.99 9.11 35.63
C LEU A 296 18.42 9.67 35.73
N THR A 297 19.40 8.86 35.34
CA THR A 297 20.82 9.26 35.26
C THR A 297 21.22 9.63 33.83
N LYS A 298 22.22 10.50 33.70
CA LYS A 298 22.87 10.80 32.41
C LYS A 298 23.89 9.75 32.02
N ASP A 299 24.34 8.96 33.00
CA ASP A 299 25.41 7.99 32.84
C ASP A 299 24.92 6.86 31.91
N GLY A 300 25.43 6.81 30.66
CA GLY A 300 25.08 5.79 29.67
C GLY A 300 23.88 6.11 28.77
N LEU A 301 23.34 7.34 28.80
CA LEU A 301 22.17 7.73 28.01
C LEU A 301 22.46 7.75 26.49
N THR A 302 21.74 6.94 25.71
CA THR A 302 21.87 6.82 24.25
C THR A 302 20.56 7.14 23.50
N LEU A 303 20.26 8.44 23.34
CA LEU A 303 19.01 8.89 22.69
C LEU A 303 19.02 8.80 21.14
N ASN A 304 20.13 8.38 20.54
CA ASN A 304 20.27 8.24 19.09
C ASN A 304 19.82 6.86 18.59
N GLU A 305 19.49 5.94 19.50
CA GLU A 305 19.02 4.61 19.14
C GLU A 305 17.59 4.65 18.63
N SER A 306 17.34 3.86 17.57
CA SER A 306 16.02 3.76 16.96
C SER A 306 15.17 2.75 17.73
N VAL A 307 14.14 3.22 18.42
CA VAL A 307 13.15 2.35 19.07
C VAL A 307 12.19 1.82 18.00
N PRO A 308 11.97 0.50 17.90
CA PRO A 308 11.01 -0.08 16.98
C PRO A 308 9.61 0.52 17.16
N MET A 309 8.97 0.88 16.06
CA MET A 309 7.59 1.37 16.07
C MET A 309 6.62 0.19 16.13
N LYS A 310 5.45 0.40 16.76
CA LYS A 310 4.37 -0.57 16.77
C LYS A 310 3.02 0.12 16.88
N PRO A 311 1.92 -0.55 16.46
CA PRO A 311 0.57 -0.10 16.76
C PRO A 311 0.32 -0.01 18.29
N TYR A 312 -0.59 0.88 18.69
CA TYR A 312 -0.98 1.11 20.09
C TYR A 312 -2.48 0.84 20.30
N GLN A 313 -2.81 0.08 21.34
CA GLN A 313 -4.19 -0.28 21.67
C GLN A 313 -5.04 0.96 21.94
N TRP A 314 -4.50 1.96 22.64
CA TRP A 314 -5.25 3.21 22.89
C TRP A 314 -5.58 3.98 21.61
N ILE A 315 -4.77 3.85 20.54
CA ILE A 315 -5.09 4.42 19.22
C ILE A 315 -6.17 3.57 18.56
N ASP A 316 -6.03 2.25 18.58
CA ASP A 316 -6.98 1.33 17.95
C ASP A 316 -8.39 1.45 18.54
N GLN A 317 -8.51 1.73 19.85
CA GLN A 317 -9.78 2.00 20.52
C GLN A 317 -10.52 3.24 19.98
N LYS A 318 -9.83 4.18 19.32
CA LYS A 318 -10.45 5.34 18.66
C LYS A 318 -11.07 5.02 17.30
N LYS A 319 -10.84 3.82 16.77
CA LYS A 319 -11.34 3.40 15.46
C LYS A 319 -12.87 3.25 15.49
N THR A 320 -13.57 4.06 14.69
CA THR A 320 -15.03 4.07 14.60
C THR A 320 -15.56 3.06 13.57
N GLY A 321 -15.25 1.77 13.77
CA GLY A 321 -15.74 0.67 12.92
C GLY A 321 -14.66 -0.06 12.11
N LYS A 322 -15.04 -0.55 10.93
CA LYS A 322 -14.14 -1.28 10.01
C LYS A 322 -13.13 -0.33 9.34
N LEU A 323 -12.00 -0.87 8.86
CA LEU A 323 -10.98 -0.07 8.18
C LEU A 323 -11.54 0.55 6.88
N SER A 324 -12.40 -0.18 6.20
CA SER A 324 -13.14 0.30 5.02
C SER A 324 -13.94 1.57 5.29
N GLN A 325 -14.67 1.65 6.41
CA GLN A 325 -15.42 2.84 6.79
C GLN A 325 -14.49 4.02 7.12
N VAL A 326 -13.41 3.76 7.85
CA VAL A 326 -12.40 4.79 8.19
C VAL A 326 -11.80 5.42 6.93
N VAL A 327 -11.47 4.58 5.94
CA VAL A 327 -10.87 5.02 4.68
C VAL A 327 -11.89 5.67 3.75
N TYR A 328 -13.12 5.16 3.71
CA TYR A 328 -14.18 5.70 2.87
C TYR A 328 -14.51 7.15 3.24
N GLY A 329 -14.49 7.47 4.54
CA GLY A 329 -14.67 8.82 5.08
C GLY A 329 -15.92 8.94 5.96
N PRO A 330 -16.42 10.17 6.19
CA PRO A 330 -17.54 10.42 7.10
C PRO A 330 -18.88 9.88 6.57
N ASN A 331 -19.01 9.73 5.26
CA ASN A 331 -20.20 9.16 4.64
C ASN A 331 -20.34 7.67 4.97
N LEU A 332 -21.57 7.19 5.17
CA LEU A 332 -21.82 5.78 5.40
C LEU A 332 -21.32 4.95 4.21
N PHE A 333 -20.40 4.03 4.47
CA PHE A 333 -19.89 3.14 3.44
C PHE A 333 -20.87 2.01 3.18
N GLN A 334 -21.47 2.01 1.99
CA GLN A 334 -22.28 0.91 1.49
C GLN A 334 -21.70 0.45 0.16
N PHE A 335 -21.37 -0.83 0.09
CA PHE A 335 -20.96 -1.47 -1.15
C PHE A 335 -21.94 -2.59 -1.47
N PHE A 336 -22.68 -2.39 -2.56
CA PHE A 336 -23.46 -3.45 -3.16
C PHE A 336 -22.61 -4.04 -4.28
N ALA A 337 -22.31 -5.34 -4.16
CA ALA A 337 -21.67 -6.09 -5.23
C ALA A 337 -22.59 -6.07 -6.45
N SER A 338 -22.41 -5.08 -7.30
CA SER A 338 -23.03 -5.07 -8.61
C SER A 338 -22.35 -6.17 -9.43
N ARG A 339 -23.13 -7.14 -9.91
CA ARG A 339 -22.71 -7.97 -11.04
C ARG A 339 -22.57 -7.04 -12.25
N CYS A 340 -21.48 -6.28 -12.33
CA CYS A 340 -21.07 -5.72 -13.60
C CYS A 340 -20.71 -6.91 -14.45
N ASP A 341 -21.51 -7.20 -15.47
CA ASP A 341 -21.19 -8.22 -16.46
C ASP A 341 -19.77 -7.97 -16.93
N VAL A 342 -18.87 -8.88 -16.55
CA VAL A 342 -17.48 -8.78 -16.93
C VAL A 342 -17.47 -8.91 -18.45
N SER A 343 -17.03 -7.85 -19.13
CA SER A 343 -16.92 -7.87 -20.59
C SER A 343 -15.98 -9.01 -20.97
N ASN A 344 -16.54 -10.01 -21.64
CA ASN A 344 -15.84 -11.20 -22.09
C ASN A 344 -16.24 -11.44 -23.54
N SER A 345 -15.25 -11.25 -24.42
CA SER A 345 -15.35 -11.47 -25.85
C SER A 345 -15.34 -12.97 -26.18
N PHE A 346 -14.96 -13.82 -25.22
CA PHE A 346 -14.90 -15.27 -25.37
C PHE A 346 -16.03 -15.99 -24.61
N ASN A 347 -16.57 -17.04 -25.20
CA ASN A 347 -17.53 -17.93 -24.55
C ASN A 347 -16.83 -18.96 -23.64
N HIS A 348 -17.63 -19.80 -22.98
CA HIS A 348 -17.17 -20.89 -22.10
C HIS A 348 -16.37 -21.99 -22.82
N ARG A 349 -16.30 -21.98 -24.16
CA ARG A 349 -15.49 -22.88 -24.99
C ARG A 349 -14.19 -22.21 -25.48
N ASN A 350 -13.88 -21.01 -24.99
CA ASN A 350 -12.77 -20.16 -25.46
C ASN A 350 -12.88 -19.73 -26.94
N GLU A 351 -14.10 -19.70 -27.48
CA GLU A 351 -14.36 -19.18 -28.82
C GLU A 351 -14.72 -17.71 -28.70
N TYR A 352 -14.24 -16.89 -29.63
CA TYR A 352 -14.56 -15.47 -29.69
C TYR A 352 -15.97 -15.28 -30.26
N THR A 353 -16.90 -14.73 -29.47
CA THR A 353 -18.34 -14.70 -29.81
C THR A 353 -19.06 -13.38 -29.50
N ASN A 354 -18.42 -12.42 -28.86
CA ASN A 354 -19.11 -11.23 -28.29
C ASN A 354 -18.38 -9.91 -28.60
N ASP A 355 -18.11 -9.64 -29.88
CA ASP A 355 -17.59 -8.33 -30.26
C ASP A 355 -18.64 -7.49 -30.99
N LYS A 356 -19.33 -6.65 -30.21
CA LYS A 356 -20.30 -5.68 -30.72
C LYS A 356 -19.69 -4.67 -31.70
N VAL A 357 -18.39 -4.41 -31.60
CA VAL A 357 -17.66 -3.54 -32.53
C VAL A 357 -17.43 -4.27 -33.84
N LEU A 358 -17.04 -5.56 -33.78
CA LEU A 358 -16.94 -6.40 -34.98
C LEU A 358 -18.31 -6.56 -35.64
N GLU A 359 -19.37 -6.82 -34.87
CA GLU A 359 -20.75 -6.86 -35.39
C GLU A 359 -21.14 -5.54 -36.06
N ALA A 360 -20.88 -4.39 -35.41
CA ALA A 360 -21.19 -3.08 -35.99
C ALA A 360 -20.36 -2.74 -37.24
N VAL A 361 -19.09 -3.19 -37.30
CA VAL A 361 -18.23 -3.04 -38.47
C VAL A 361 -18.69 -3.95 -39.61
N LEU A 362 -19.07 -5.18 -39.29
CA LEU A 362 -19.59 -6.15 -40.27
C LEU A 362 -20.96 -5.73 -40.80
N ASP A 363 -21.85 -5.20 -39.96
CA ASP A 363 -23.16 -4.68 -40.36
C ASP A 363 -23.04 -3.39 -41.19
N GLY A 364 -22.03 -2.56 -40.91
CA GLY A 364 -21.73 -1.35 -41.68
C GLY A 364 -20.99 -1.63 -43.00
N SER A 365 -20.48 -2.84 -43.19
CA SER A 365 -19.80 -3.28 -44.41
C SER A 365 -20.78 -4.14 -45.22
N ASN A 366 -21.05 -3.81 -46.49
CA ASN A 366 -21.77 -4.73 -47.40
C ASN A 366 -20.89 -5.95 -47.76
N ILE A 367 -20.38 -6.68 -46.77
CA ILE A 367 -19.68 -7.93 -46.95
C ILE A 367 -20.76 -9.02 -46.91
N PRO A 368 -20.96 -9.80 -47.98
CA PRO A 368 -21.94 -10.88 -47.97
C PRO A 368 -21.56 -11.88 -46.88
N VAL A 369 -22.43 -12.07 -45.89
CA VAL A 369 -22.31 -13.17 -44.93
C VAL A 369 -22.61 -14.45 -45.71
N SER A 370 -21.60 -15.07 -46.31
CA SER A 370 -21.74 -16.42 -46.86
C SER A 370 -21.93 -17.37 -45.69
N SER A 371 -23.15 -17.86 -45.49
CA SER A 371 -23.49 -18.94 -44.58
C SER A 371 -23.03 -20.29 -45.13
N ASP A 372 -21.73 -20.42 -45.37
CA ASP A 372 -21.11 -21.67 -45.79
C ASP A 372 -20.23 -22.19 -44.64
N PRO A 373 -20.62 -23.27 -43.93
CA PRO A 373 -19.87 -23.79 -42.77
C PRO A 373 -18.47 -24.30 -43.12
N SER A 374 -18.15 -24.39 -44.41
CA SER A 374 -16.87 -24.88 -44.94
C SER A 374 -15.81 -23.76 -45.10
N ALA A 375 -16.18 -22.48 -45.01
CA ALA A 375 -15.26 -21.36 -45.22
C ALA A 375 -14.47 -20.94 -43.95
N PHE A 376 -14.83 -21.43 -42.76
CA PHE A 376 -14.10 -21.17 -41.50
C PHE A 376 -12.82 -22.02 -41.31
N SER A 377 -12.26 -22.57 -42.39
CA SER A 377 -11.00 -23.34 -42.34
C SER A 377 -9.76 -22.50 -41.97
N PHE A 378 -9.84 -21.16 -41.96
CA PHE A 378 -8.68 -20.31 -41.64
C PHE A 378 -8.32 -20.32 -40.14
N ALA A 379 -9.30 -20.59 -39.25
CA ALA A 379 -9.07 -20.64 -37.80
C ALA A 379 -8.42 -21.96 -37.34
N GLN A 380 -8.65 -23.07 -38.05
CA GLN A 380 -8.05 -24.36 -37.69
C GLN A 380 -6.54 -24.42 -37.99
N SER A 381 -6.08 -23.73 -39.03
CA SER A 381 -4.66 -23.72 -39.41
C SER A 381 -3.80 -22.86 -38.47
N ALA A 382 -4.33 -21.75 -37.95
CA ALA A 382 -3.60 -20.90 -36.99
C ALA A 382 -3.42 -21.58 -35.62
N GLY A 383 -4.46 -22.29 -35.15
CA GLY A 383 -4.38 -23.12 -33.95
C GLY A 383 -3.42 -24.32 -34.11
N SER A 384 -3.39 -24.96 -35.29
CA SER A 384 -2.45 -26.06 -35.54
C SER A 384 -1.00 -25.58 -35.67
N LEU A 385 -0.75 -24.43 -36.29
CA LEU A 385 0.59 -23.82 -36.38
C LEU A 385 1.12 -23.36 -35.01
N SER A 386 0.25 -22.80 -34.17
CA SER A 386 0.55 -22.45 -32.77
C SER A 386 0.87 -23.69 -31.93
N MET A 387 0.06 -24.75 -32.03
CA MET A 387 0.32 -26.01 -31.33
C MET A 387 1.58 -26.71 -31.85
N GLN A 388 1.84 -26.70 -33.16
CA GLN A 388 3.06 -27.24 -33.77
C GLN A 388 4.30 -26.45 -33.33
N ALA A 389 4.25 -25.12 -33.32
CA ALA A 389 5.34 -24.27 -32.82
C ALA A 389 5.62 -24.52 -31.33
N THR A 390 4.56 -24.73 -30.53
CA THR A 390 4.68 -25.03 -29.09
C THR A 390 5.25 -26.44 -28.84
N MET A 391 4.86 -27.44 -29.65
CA MET A 391 5.43 -28.79 -29.60
C MET A 391 6.89 -28.82 -30.09
N GLU A 392 7.22 -28.06 -31.13
CA GLU A 392 8.59 -27.90 -31.65
C GLU A 392 9.50 -27.23 -30.61
N GLN A 393 9.01 -26.20 -29.90
CA GLN A 393 9.73 -25.54 -28.80
C GLN A 393 9.89 -26.47 -27.59
N LYS A 394 8.87 -27.23 -27.20
CA LYS A 394 8.98 -28.25 -26.16
C LYS A 394 10.00 -29.33 -26.55
N ARG A 395 9.99 -29.79 -27.80
CA ARG A 395 10.94 -30.78 -28.31
C ARG A 395 12.37 -30.23 -28.36
N LYS A 396 12.57 -28.95 -28.72
CA LYS A 396 13.89 -28.29 -28.65
C LYS A 396 14.38 -28.15 -27.21
N MET A 397 13.51 -27.75 -26.27
CA MET A 397 13.87 -27.68 -24.83
C MET A 397 14.16 -29.07 -24.24
N GLU A 398 13.44 -30.12 -24.64
CA GLU A 398 13.69 -31.50 -24.21
C GLU A 398 15.05 -32.00 -24.74
N VAL A 399 15.37 -31.70 -26.01
CA VAL A 399 16.67 -32.03 -26.62
C VAL A 399 17.83 -31.26 -25.96
N GLU A 400 17.64 -29.99 -25.60
CA GLU A 400 18.63 -29.21 -24.85
C GLU A 400 18.79 -29.70 -23.41
N ARG A 401 17.69 -30.12 -22.75
CA ARG A 401 17.72 -30.71 -21.41
C ARG A 401 18.43 -32.07 -21.40
N ILE A 402 18.24 -32.89 -22.44
CA ILE A 402 18.96 -34.16 -22.63
C ILE A 402 20.45 -33.89 -22.92
N LYS A 403 20.78 -32.90 -23.77
CA LYS A 403 22.18 -32.48 -24.01
C LYS A 403 22.86 -31.97 -22.74
N ALA A 404 22.18 -31.15 -21.93
CA ALA A 404 22.68 -30.66 -20.65
C ALA A 404 22.87 -31.79 -19.63
N GLY A 405 21.94 -32.75 -19.57
CA GLY A 405 22.06 -33.93 -18.70
C GLY A 405 23.19 -34.88 -19.11
N THR A 406 23.49 -34.97 -20.41
CA THR A 406 24.59 -35.80 -20.94
C THR A 406 25.94 -35.11 -20.73
N SER A 407 26.00 -33.78 -20.88
CA SER A 407 27.19 -32.97 -20.58
C SER A 407 27.50 -32.96 -19.08
N GLY A 408 26.47 -32.94 -18.22
CA GLY A 408 26.62 -33.05 -16.76
C GLY A 408 27.12 -34.42 -16.30
N LYS A 409 26.68 -35.51 -16.95
CA LYS A 409 27.20 -36.86 -16.69
C LYS A 409 28.66 -37.02 -17.14
N ASN A 410 29.05 -36.43 -18.27
CA ASN A 410 30.45 -36.42 -18.72
C ASN A 410 31.34 -35.58 -17.80
N ALA A 411 30.88 -34.43 -17.29
CA ALA A 411 31.61 -33.63 -16.31
C ALA A 411 31.78 -34.37 -14.96
N HIS A 412 30.77 -35.15 -14.55
CA HIS A 412 30.84 -35.94 -13.32
C HIS A 412 31.77 -37.16 -13.45
N LEU A 413 31.86 -37.78 -14.64
CA LEU A 413 32.83 -38.83 -14.94
C LEU A 413 34.27 -38.30 -15.02
N ILE A 414 34.48 -37.11 -15.60
CA ILE A 414 35.80 -36.47 -15.67
C ILE A 414 36.28 -36.02 -14.27
N ASN A 415 35.40 -35.46 -13.44
CA ASN A 415 35.73 -35.12 -12.04
C ASN A 415 35.95 -36.36 -11.16
N SER A 416 35.22 -37.46 -11.41
CA SER A 416 35.45 -38.73 -10.71
C SER A 416 36.77 -39.40 -11.12
N PHE A 417 37.25 -39.20 -12.36
CA PHE A 417 38.56 -39.67 -12.81
C PHE A 417 39.71 -38.78 -12.29
N CYS A 418 39.53 -37.46 -12.25
CA CYS A 418 40.54 -36.55 -11.70
C CYS A 418 40.73 -36.71 -10.18
N ASN A 419 39.65 -36.94 -9.42
CA ASN A 419 39.76 -37.15 -7.97
C ASN A 419 40.40 -38.50 -7.59
N ARG A 420 40.32 -39.52 -8.46
CA ARG A 420 41.02 -40.80 -8.26
C ARG A 420 42.53 -40.67 -8.51
N PHE A 421 42.95 -39.85 -9.47
CA PHE A 421 44.37 -39.59 -9.73
C PHE A 421 45.03 -38.70 -8.65
N TYR A 422 44.28 -37.76 -8.06
CA TYR A 422 44.80 -36.94 -6.97
C TYR A 422 44.93 -37.69 -5.63
N THR A 423 44.10 -38.70 -5.37
CA THR A 423 44.15 -39.46 -4.11
C THR A 423 45.22 -40.56 -4.09
N GLU A 424 45.67 -41.07 -5.25
CA GLU A 424 46.81 -42.01 -5.32
C GLU A 424 48.19 -41.30 -5.36
N SER A 425 48.22 -39.99 -5.58
CA SER A 425 49.48 -39.20 -5.65
C SER A 425 49.91 -38.62 -4.30
N THR A 426 49.05 -38.59 -3.28
CA THR A 426 49.35 -38.07 -1.93
C THR A 426 49.69 -39.15 -0.89
N LEU A 427 49.88 -40.41 -1.30
CA LEU A 427 50.33 -41.52 -0.43
C LEU A 427 51.75 -42.02 -0.75
N ARG A 428 52.52 -41.28 -1.55
CA ARG A 428 53.96 -41.42 -1.67
C ARG A 428 54.58 -40.02 -1.69
N PHE A 429 55.40 -39.73 -0.68
CA PHE A 429 56.02 -38.44 -0.32
C PHE A 429 55.17 -37.52 0.55
N GLY A 430 55.49 -37.51 1.84
CA GLY A 430 54.95 -36.63 2.87
C GLY A 430 54.89 -37.33 4.21
#